data_AF-N9P0R1-F1
#
_entry.id   AF-N9P0R1-F1
#
_cell.length_a   1.000
_cell.length_b   1.000
_cell.length_c   1.000
_cell.angle_alpha   90.00
_cell.angle_beta   90.00
_cell.angle_gamma   90.00
#
_symmetry.space_group_name_H-M   'P 1'
#
loop_
_entity.id
_entity.type
_entity.pdbx_description
1 polymer ?
#
loop_
_entity_poly.entity_id
_entity_poly.type
_entity_poly.pdbx_seq_one_letter_code
_entity_poly.pdbx_strand_id
1 'polypeptide(L)' 'MPNLYDYWKSLNEKERNQFCSSVGVSYGYMESHLIHGRKKPRMETIQAIVEASNNKLSHKNLFDFFLKKTPTAA' A
#
# COMPACT_ATOMS: atom_id res chain seq x y z
N MET A 1 -2.83 -1.13 14.30
CA MET A 1 -3.43 -1.68 13.07
C MET A 1 -2.32 -1.95 12.07
N PRO A 2 -2.41 -3.00 11.26
CA PRO A 2 -1.40 -3.30 10.26
C PRO A 2 -1.36 -2.18 9.22
N ASN A 3 -0.15 -1.70 8.92
CA ASN A 3 0.09 -0.74 7.86
C ASN A 3 0.23 -1.49 6.52
N LEU A 4 0.22 -0.77 5.40
CA LEU A 4 0.35 -1.38 4.07
C LEU A 4 1.58 -2.31 3.96
N TYR A 5 2.70 -1.92 4.57
CA TYR A 5 3.92 -2.73 4.65
C TYR A 5 3.71 -4.09 5.35
N ASP A 6 3.05 -4.07 6.51
CA ASP A 6 2.81 -5.26 7.33
C ASP A 6 1.86 -6.22 6.61
N TYR A 7 0.78 -5.67 6.03
CA TYR A 7 -0.14 -6.42 5.19
C TYR A 7 0.59 -7.06 3.99
N TRP A 8 1.40 -6.30 3.26
CA TRP A 8 2.17 -6.81 2.12
C TRP A 8 3.14 -7.94 2.51
N LYS A 9 3.81 -7.80 3.65
CA LYS A 9 4.72 -8.83 4.19
C LYS A 9 4.00 -10.12 4.57
N SER A 10 2.74 -10.02 5.02
CA SER A 10 1.91 -11.18 5.31
C SER A 10 1.42 -11.94 4.07
N LEU A 11 1.45 -11.33 2.89
CA LEU A 11 1.05 -11.96 1.63
C LEU A 11 2.19 -12.77 1.01
N ASN A 12 1.84 -13.90 0.40
CA ASN A 12 2.74 -14.67 -0.46
C ASN A 12 2.86 -14.04 -1.87
N GLU A 13 3.87 -14.43 -2.65
CA GLU A 13 4.12 -13.86 -3.99
C GLU A 13 2.90 -13.91 -4.92
N LYS A 14 2.16 -15.02 -4.91
CA LYS A 14 0.93 -15.15 -5.70
C LYS A 14 -0.16 -14.16 -5.26
N GLU A 15 -0.36 -14.02 -3.95
CA GLU A 15 -1.34 -13.08 -3.39
C GLU A 15 -0.93 -11.63 -3.64
N ARG A 16 0.37 -11.32 -3.56
CA ARG A 16 0.91 -10.00 -3.91
C ARG A 16 0.66 -9.65 -5.37
N ASN A 17 0.87 -10.59 -6.28
CA ASN A 17 0.56 -10.39 -7.70
C ASN A 17 -0.93 -10.16 -7.93
N GLN A 18 -1.81 -10.93 -7.29
CA GLN A 18 -3.26 -10.71 -7.36
C GLN A 18 -3.65 -9.35 -6.76
N PHE A 19 -3.07 -8.98 -5.62
CA PHE A 19 -3.31 -7.71 -4.96
C PHE A 19 -2.93 -6.54 -5.88
N CYS A 20 -1.74 -6.58 -6.48
CA CYS A 20 -1.31 -5.59 -7.47
C CYS A 20 -2.26 -5.49 -8.67
N SER A 21 -2.74 -6.63 -9.18
CA SER A 21 -3.70 -6.66 -10.28
C SER A 21 -5.04 -6.03 -9.89
N SER A 22 -5.56 -6.30 -8.68
CA SER A 22 -6.80 -5.69 -8.18
C SER A 22 -6.65 -4.19 -7.94
N VAL A 23 -5.49 -3.75 -7.47
CA VAL A 23 -5.19 -2.33 -7.24
C VAL A 23 -4.93 -1.58 -8.55
N GLY A 24 -4.62 -2.28 -9.64
CA GLY A 24 -4.29 -1.69 -10.94
C GLY A 24 -2.89 -1.08 -10.99
N VAL A 25 -1.94 -1.66 -10.25
CA VAL A 25 -0.55 -1.19 -10.19
C VAL A 25 0.44 -2.31 -10.44
N SER A 26 1.62 -1.96 -10.98
CA SER A 26 2.68 -2.95 -11.19
C SER A 26 3.29 -3.43 -9.86
N TYR A 27 3.70 -4.69 -9.82
CA TYR A 27 4.36 -5.30 -8.66
C TYR A 27 5.56 -4.48 -8.18
N GLY A 28 6.45 -4.07 -9.09
CA GLY A 28 7.62 -3.25 -8.75
C GLY A 28 7.25 -1.87 -8.19
N TYR A 29 6.15 -1.27 -8.65
CA TYR A 29 5.66 0.00 -8.10
C TYR A 29 5.15 -0.17 -6.67
N MET A 30 4.41 -1.25 -6.41
CA MET A 30 3.94 -1.58 -5.07
C MET A 30 5.13 -1.83 -4.13
N GLU A 31 6.04 -2.73 -4.52
CA GLU A 31 7.15 -3.17 -3.68
C GLU A 31 8.24 -2.10 -3.47
N SER A 32 8.58 -1.33 -4.50
CA SER A 32 9.66 -0.32 -4.38
C SER A 32 9.18 1.03 -3.83
N HIS A 33 7.90 1.36 -4.00
CA HIS A 33 7.39 2.69 -3.66
C HIS A 33 6.24 2.69 -2.66
N LEU A 34 5.14 1.98 -2.96
CA LEU A 34 3.92 2.11 -2.17
C LEU A 34 4.08 1.53 -0.77
N ILE A 35 4.60 0.31 -0.63
CA ILE A 35 4.78 -0.33 0.69
C ILE A 35 5.80 0.38 1.58
N HIS A 36 6.60 1.28 1.02
CA HIS A 36 7.59 2.08 1.73
C HIS A 36 7.14 3.54 1.92
N GLY A 37 5.96 3.90 1.43
CA GLY A 37 5.46 5.27 1.49
C GLY A 37 6.28 6.29 0.69
N ARG A 38 7.17 5.85 -0.21
CA ARG A 38 8.05 6.75 -1.00
C ARG A 38 7.29 7.60 -2.01
N LYS A 39 6.18 7.08 -2.54
CA LYS A 39 5.28 7.82 -3.42
C LYS A 39 3.90 7.91 -2.81
N LYS A 40 3.25 9.05 -3.04
CA LYS A 40 1.87 9.30 -2.67
C LYS A 40 0.96 8.82 -3.80
N PRO A 41 0.20 7.73 -3.61
CA PRO A 41 -0.78 7.29 -4.60
C PRO A 41 -1.92 8.31 -4.75
N ARG A 42 -2.66 8.22 -5.86
CA ARG A 42 -3.92 8.95 -6.05
C ARG A 42 -5.01 8.35 -5.16
N MET A 43 -6.07 9.12 -4.92
CA MET A 43 -7.24 8.66 -4.14
C MET A 43 -7.84 7.36 -4.67
N GLU A 44 -7.96 7.24 -6.00
CA GLU A 44 -8.46 6.02 -6.66
C GLU A 44 -7.61 4.80 -6.29
N THR A 45 -6.29 4.93 -6.27
CA THR A 45 -5.38 3.86 -5.87
C THR A 45 -5.49 3.55 -4.38
N ILE A 46 -5.67 4.57 -3.52
CA ILE A 46 -5.89 4.34 -2.07
C ILE A 46 -7.17 3.53 -1.86
N GLN A 47 -8.25 3.89 -2.56
CA GLN A 47 -9.51 3.17 -2.50
C GLN A 47 -9.35 1.73 -2.99
N ALA A 48 -8.70 1.53 -4.14
CA ALA A 48 -8.42 0.20 -4.67
C ALA A 48 -7.57 -0.66 -3.72
N ILE A 49 -6.62 -0.07 -2.99
CA ILE A 49 -5.85 -0.75 -1.93
C ILE A 49 -6.77 -1.21 -0.78
N VAL A 50 -7.70 -0.37 -0.34
CA VAL A 50 -8.67 -0.72 0.72
C VAL A 50 -9.55 -1.88 0.25
N GLU A 51 -10.10 -1.78 -0.96
CA GLU A 51 -10.97 -2.81 -1.56
C GLU A 51 -10.22 -4.13 -1.78
N ALA A 52 -9.03 -4.09 -2.38
CA ALA A 52 -8.21 -5.28 -2.61
C ALA A 52 -7.73 -5.93 -1.31
N SER A 53 -7.62 -5.16 -0.22
CA SER A 53 -7.29 -5.68 1.11
C SER A 53 -8.48 -6.32 1.84
N ASN A 54 -9.66 -6.33 1.22
CA ASN A 54 -10.92 -6.77 1.82
C ASN A 54 -11.21 -6.02 3.15
N ASN A 55 -11.07 -4.69 3.13
CA ASN A 55 -11.22 -3.80 4.29
C ASN A 55 -10.28 -4.06 5.48
N LYS A 56 -9.23 -4.90 5.31
CA LYS A 56 -8.18 -5.05 6.33
C LYS A 56 -7.34 -3.79 6.50
N LEU A 57 -7.18 -3.02 5.42
CA LEU A 57 -6.62 -1.68 5.44
C LEU A 57 -7.75 -0.66 5.38
N SER A 58 -7.61 0.43 6.13
CA SER A 58 -8.57 1.54 6.12
C SER A 58 -7.94 2.79 5.53
N HIS A 59 -8.76 3.65 4.92
CA HIS A 59 -8.33 4.95 4.40
C HIS A 59 -7.49 5.73 5.41
N LYS A 60 -7.93 5.82 6.67
CA LYS A 60 -7.21 6.53 7.73
C LYS A 60 -5.78 6.00 7.94
N ASN A 61 -5.60 4.68 7.94
CA ASN A 61 -4.28 4.07 8.13
C ASN A 61 -3.39 4.27 6.91
N LEU A 62 -3.95 4.17 5.69
CA LEU A 62 -3.22 4.43 4.46
C LEU A 62 -2.81 5.90 4.36
N PHE A 63 -3.71 6.82 4.71
CA PHE A 63 -3.38 8.23 4.77
C PHE A 63 -2.29 8.51 5.81
N ASP A 64 -2.40 8.00 7.04
CA ASP A 64 -1.33 8.15 8.03
C ASP A 64 0.00 7.58 7.50
N PHE A 65 -0.06 6.45 6.82
CA PHE A 65 1.11 5.79 6.24
C PHE A 65 1.78 6.60 5.13
N PHE A 66 1.01 7.16 4.18
CA PHE A 66 1.54 7.95 3.06
C PHE A 66 1.78 9.44 3.38
N LEU A 67 1.11 9.97 4.41
CA LEU A 67 1.23 11.37 4.84
C LEU A 67 2.16 11.55 6.03
N LYS A 68 2.57 10.46 6.71
CA LYS A 68 3.65 10.51 7.68
C LYS A 68 4.82 11.21 7.03
N LYS A 69 5.21 12.37 7.59
CA LYS A 69 6.50 12.98 7.30
C LYS A 69 7.54 11.95 7.71
N THR A 70 8.06 11.19 6.75
CA THR A 70 9.38 10.59 6.92
C THR A 70 10.29 11.75 7.26
N PRO A 71 10.92 11.81 8.45
CA PRO A 71 12.02 12.72 8.65
C PRO A 71 13.00 12.40 7.52
N THR A 72 13.16 13.36 6.60
CA THR A 72 14.24 13.31 5.64
C THR A 72 15.50 13.14 6.50
N ALA A 73 16.18 12.01 6.39
CA ALA A 73 17.47 11.85 7.01
C ALA A 73 18.35 12.95 6.38
N ALA A 74 18.78 13.88 7.24
CA ALA A 74 19.72 14.94 6.92
C ALA A 74 21.11 14.38 6.64
#